data_AF-A0A3R7DF08-F1
#
_entry.id   AF-A0A3R7DF08-F1
#
_cell.length_a   1.000
_cell.length_b   1.000
_cell.length_c   1.000
_cell.angle_alpha   90.00
_cell.angle_beta   90.00
_cell.angle_gamma   90.00
#
_symmetry.space_group_name_H-M   'P 1'
#
loop_
_entity.id
_entity.type
_entity.pdbx_description
1 polymer ?
#
loop_
_entity_poly.entity_id
_entity_poly.type
_entity_poly.pdbx_seq_one_letter_code
_entity_poly.pdbx_strand_id
1 'polypeptide(L)'
;MNIKEYGLLYWSVVGVLALLVASPFLSRVLIYPRTEFFTELWILDADHRAEDYPFNITRNENYSIYLGIGNRLGYCAYYMVQVKFKN
;
A
#
# COMPACT_ATOMS: atom_id res chain seq x y z
N MET A 1 -10.94 51.54 13.64
CA MET A 1 -11.41 50.20 13.23
C MET A 1 -12.91 50.15 13.47
N ASN A 2 -13.68 49.94 12.41
CA ASN A 2 -15.15 49.93 12.45
C ASN A 2 -15.65 48.62 13.11
N ILE A 3 -16.83 48.62 13.71
CA ILE A 3 -17.43 47.44 14.37
C ILE A 3 -17.50 46.24 13.41
N LYS A 4 -17.71 46.50 12.12
CA LYS A 4 -17.70 45.49 11.05
C LYS A 4 -16.33 44.83 10.84
N GLU A 5 -15.25 45.61 10.93
CA GLU A 5 -13.88 45.11 10.78
C GLU A 5 -13.47 44.27 11.99
N TYR A 6 -13.93 44.66 13.18
CA TYR A 6 -13.73 43.87 14.40
C TYR A 6 -14.46 42.53 14.34
N GLY A 7 -15.71 42.53 13.87
CA GLY A 7 -16.48 41.30 13.65
C GLY A 7 -15.80 40.36 12.66
N LEU A 8 -15.30 40.90 11.53
CA LEU A 8 -14.58 40.12 10.53
C LEU A 8 -13.31 39.48 11.10
N LEU A 9 -12.48 40.28 11.79
CA LEU A 9 -11.26 39.80 12.44
C LEU A 9 -11.56 38.70 13.48
N TYR A 10 -12.59 38.91 14.31
CA TYR A 10 -13.01 37.93 15.30
C TYR A 10 -13.37 36.59 14.66
N TRP A 11 -14.21 36.60 13.63
CA TRP A 11 -14.59 35.37 12.91
C TRP A 11 -13.40 34.70 12.21
N SER A 12 -12.48 35.49 11.63
CA SER A 12 -11.26 34.94 11.02
C SER A 12 -10.37 34.25 12.05
N VAL A 13 -10.14 34.88 13.21
CA VAL A 13 -9.33 34.30 14.29
C VAL A 13 -9.96 33.03 14.83
N VAL A 14 -11.27 33.05 15.10
CA VAL A 14 -12.01 31.87 15.58
C VAL A 14 -11.95 30.73 14.55
N GLY A 15 -12.11 31.04 13.26
CA GLY A 15 -12.04 30.03 12.19
C GLY A 15 -10.65 29.38 12.09
N VAL A 16 -9.58 30.18 12.14
CA VAL A 16 -8.21 29.66 12.13
C VAL A 16 -7.94 28.80 13.36
N LEU A 17 -8.36 29.25 14.55
CA LEU A 17 -8.18 28.49 15.79
C LEU A 17 -8.93 27.15 15.75
N ALA A 18 -10.16 27.16 15.24
CA ALA A 18 -10.96 25.95 15.08
C ALA A 18 -10.29 24.95 14.12
N LEU A 19 -9.72 25.43 13.00
CA LEU A 19 -8.98 24.60 12.06
C LEU A 19 -7.70 24.02 12.68
N LEU A 20 -6.97 24.80 13.49
CA LEU A 20 -5.79 24.30 14.20
C LEU A 20 -6.15 23.20 15.21
N VAL A 21 -7.23 23.39 15.97
CA VAL A 21 -7.73 22.38 16.92
C VAL A 21 -8.24 21.14 16.20
N ALA A 22 -8.90 21.31 15.04
CA ALA A 22 -9.41 20.21 14.24
C ALA A 22 -8.33 19.51 13.38
N SER A 23 -7.15 20.12 13.20
CA SER A 23 -6.03 19.60 12.39
C SER A 23 -5.69 18.11 12.61
N PRO A 24 -5.51 17.60 13.85
CA PRO A 24 -5.22 16.18 14.06
C PRO A 24 -6.36 15.25 13.62
N PHE A 25 -7.61 15.70 13.73
CA PHE A 25 -8.77 14.94 13.26
C PHE A 25 -8.87 14.99 11.74
N LEU A 26 -8.73 16.18 11.14
CA LEU A 26 -8.68 16.35 9.69
C LEU A 26 -7.57 15.52 9.07
N SER A 27 -6.38 15.47 9.68
CA SER A 27 -5.28 14.62 9.21
C SER A 27 -5.70 13.16 9.11
N ARG A 28 -6.38 12.61 10.13
CA ARG A 28 -6.84 11.21 10.11
C ARG A 28 -7.94 10.95 9.08
N VAL A 29 -8.83 11.90 8.85
CA VAL A 29 -9.95 11.75 7.91
C VAL A 29 -9.53 12.02 6.46
N LEU A 30 -8.59 12.95 6.25
CA LEU A 30 -8.11 13.37 4.92
C LEU A 30 -6.90 12.56 4.43
N ILE A 31 -6.28 11.73 5.28
CA ILE A 31 -5.36 10.70 4.79
C ILE A 31 -6.19 9.77 3.89
N TYR A 32 -6.03 9.96 2.58
CA TYR A 32 -6.49 9.02 1.57
C TYR A 32 -6.04 7.62 2.01
N PRO A 33 -6.89 6.57 1.88
CA PRO A 33 -6.45 5.21 2.18
C PRO A 33 -5.15 4.98 1.44
N ARG A 34 -4.07 4.77 2.20
CA ARG A 34 -2.77 4.42 1.62
C ARG A 34 -3.03 3.12 0.90
N THR A 35 -3.14 3.17 -0.43
CA THR A 35 -3.01 1.97 -1.24
C THR A 35 -1.61 1.50 -0.96
N GLU A 36 -1.48 0.43 -0.18
CA GLU A 36 -0.17 -0.13 0.10
C GLU A 36 0.40 -0.58 -1.24
N PHE A 37 1.38 0.20 -1.72
CA PHE A 37 2.08 -0.07 -2.97
C PHE A 37 3.10 -1.16 -2.66
N PHE A 38 2.65 -2.40 -2.55
CA PHE A 38 3.51 -3.57 -2.45
C PHE A 38 3.48 -4.34 -3.76
N THR A 39 4.65 -4.87 -4.13
CA THR A 39 4.68 -5.88 -5.19
C THR A 39 4.20 -7.20 -4.60
N GLU A 40 3.27 -7.82 -5.29
CA GLU A 40 2.77 -9.15 -4.94
C GLU A 40 3.59 -10.22 -5.64
N LEU A 41 3.82 -11.33 -4.94
CA LEU A 41 4.56 -12.47 -5.44
C LEU A 41 3.81 -13.75 -5.07
N TRP A 42 3.57 -14.60 -6.07
CA TRP A 42 2.83 -15.85 -5.89
C TRP A 42 3.59 -17.01 -6.52
N ILE A 43 3.54 -18.15 -5.84
CA ILE A 43 3.97 -19.43 -6.39
C ILE A 43 2.75 -20.08 -7.01
N LEU A 44 2.89 -20.54 -8.25
CA LEU A 44 1.82 -21.08 -9.05
C LEU A 44 2.15 -22.53 -9.46
N ASP A 45 1.12 -23.35 -9.54
CA ASP A 45 1.19 -24.70 -10.10
C ASP A 45 1.21 -24.70 -11.64
N ALA A 46 1.27 -25.87 -12.28
CA ALA A 46 1.30 -26.06 -13.73
C ALA A 46 0.15 -25.33 -14.46
N ASP A 47 -1.03 -25.28 -13.86
CA ASP A 47 -2.20 -24.56 -14.39
C ASP A 47 -2.19 -23.05 -14.06
N HIS A 48 -1.07 -22.52 -13.57
CA HIS A 48 -0.87 -21.11 -13.19
C HIS A 48 -1.82 -20.63 -12.08
N ARG A 49 -2.22 -21.54 -11.20
CA ARG A 49 -3.08 -21.24 -10.05
C ARG A 49 -2.26 -21.18 -8.77
N ALA A 50 -2.63 -20.30 -7.85
CA ALA A 50 -1.97 -20.13 -6.54
C ALA A 50 -2.46 -21.17 -5.51
N GLU A 51 -2.66 -22.41 -5.96
CA GLU A 51 -3.12 -23.55 -5.19
C GLU A 51 -2.35 -24.80 -5.66
N ASP A 52 -2.25 -25.82 -4.81
CA ASP A 52 -1.66 -27.13 -5.13
C ASP A 52 -0.22 -27.14 -5.68
N TYR A 53 0.57 -26.11 -5.36
CA TYR A 53 2.00 -26.13 -5.67
C TYR A 53 2.70 -27.34 -5.01
N PRO A 54 3.70 -27.96 -5.68
CA PRO A 54 4.31 -29.19 -5.21
C PRO A 54 4.99 -29.00 -3.84
N PHE A 55 4.46 -29.65 -2.81
CA PHE A 55 4.98 -29.57 -1.43
C PHE A 55 5.64 -30.88 -0.95
N ASN A 56 5.25 -32.03 -1.53
CA ASN A 56 5.77 -33.34 -1.18
C ASN A 56 6.70 -33.85 -2.29
N ILE A 57 7.88 -33.24 -2.38
CA ILE A 57 8.86 -33.52 -3.43
C ILE A 57 9.67 -34.79 -3.13
N THR A 58 9.72 -35.70 -4.11
CA THR A 58 10.53 -36.91 -4.07
C THR A 58 11.89 -36.69 -4.70
N ARG A 59 12.91 -37.38 -4.20
CA ARG A 59 14.26 -37.30 -4.74
C ARG A 59 14.29 -37.85 -6.17
N ASN A 60 15.08 -37.21 -7.04
CA ASN A 60 15.28 -37.60 -8.44
C ASN A 60 14.10 -37.33 -9.39
N GLU A 61 13.09 -36.60 -8.93
CA GLU A 61 11.98 -36.11 -9.77
C GLU A 61 12.20 -34.66 -10.19
N ASN A 62 11.72 -34.31 -11.38
CA ASN A 62 11.77 -32.94 -11.90
C ASN A 62 10.45 -32.22 -11.59
N TYR A 63 10.54 -31.09 -10.89
CA TYR A 63 9.40 -30.25 -10.59
C TYR A 63 9.51 -28.91 -11.32
N SER A 64 8.41 -28.48 -11.91
CA SER A 64 8.28 -27.13 -12.47
C SER A 64 7.49 -26.28 -11.50
N ILE A 65 7.99 -25.06 -11.22
CA ILE A 65 7.33 -24.09 -10.36
C ILE A 65 7.20 -22.81 -11.16
N TYR A 66 6.01 -22.22 -11.15
CA TYR A 66 5.71 -20.99 -11.85
C TYR A 66 5.64 -19.84 -10.84
N LEU A 67 6.16 -18.67 -11.21
CA LEU A 67 6.20 -17.50 -10.35
C LEU A 67 5.40 -16.36 -10.98
N GLY A 68 4.38 -15.88 -10.28
CA GLY A 68 3.65 -14.67 -10.62
C GLY A 68 4.22 -13.45 -9.90
N ILE A 69 4.42 -12.34 -10.61
CA ILE A 69 4.86 -11.06 -10.02
C ILE A 69 3.85 -9.98 -10.42
N GLY A 70 3.19 -9.38 -9.42
CA GLY A 70 2.22 -8.31 -9.58
C GLY A 70 2.80 -6.98 -9.12
N ASN A 71 3.17 -6.11 -10.05
CA ASN A 71 3.65 -4.77 -9.72
C ASN A 71 2.47 -3.84 -9.42
N ARG A 72 2.32 -3.44 -8.15
CA ARG A 72 1.35 -2.41 -7.73
C ARG A 72 2.02 -1.11 -7.31
N LEU A 73 3.26 -0.84 -7.72
CA LEU A 73 4.01 0.33 -7.25
C LEU A 73 3.62 1.65 -7.92
N GLY A 74 2.81 1.61 -8.99
CA GLY A 74 2.41 2.80 -9.75
C GLY A 74 3.47 3.29 -10.76
N TYR A 75 4.59 2.58 -10.91
CA TYR A 75 5.64 2.83 -11.88
C TYR A 75 6.29 1.53 -12.33
N CYS A 76 7.02 1.54 -13.46
CA CYS A 76 7.76 0.38 -13.95
C CYS A 76 8.99 0.11 -13.07
N ALA A 77 9.08 -1.10 -12.51
CA ALA A 77 10.19 -1.52 -11.67
C ALA A 77 10.92 -2.74 -12.26
N TYR A 78 12.21 -2.86 -11.96
CA TYR A 78 13.01 -4.04 -12.30
C TYR A 78 13.07 -4.98 -11.10
N TYR A 79 12.83 -6.26 -11.32
CA TYR A 79 12.81 -7.28 -10.27
C TYR A 79 13.94 -8.30 -10.48
N MET A 80 14.61 -8.67 -9.39
CA MET A 80 15.56 -9.77 -9.35
C MET A 80 14.94 -10.90 -8.54
N VAL A 81 14.69 -12.04 -9.20
CA VAL A 81 14.14 -13.24 -8.55
C VAL A 81 15.29 -14.11 -8.08
N GLN A 82 15.34 -14.40 -6.78
CA GLN A 82 16.34 -15.29 -6.18
C GLN A 82 15.64 -16.49 -5.53
N VAL A 83 16.15 -17.68 -5.80
CA VAL A 83 15.64 -18.93 -5.23
C VAL A 83 16.71 -19.51 -4.31
N LYS A 84 16.33 -19.81 -3.07
CA LYS A 84 17.20 -20.45 -2.09
C LYS A 84 16.73 -21.87 -1.83
N PHE A 85 17.57 -22.84 -2.16
CA PHE A 85 17.38 -24.22 -1.76
C PHE A 85 17.86 -24.40 -0.32
N LYS A 86 17.03 -25.04 0.51
CA LYS A 86 17.38 -25.41 1.88
C LYS A 86 17.40 -26.94 1.98
N ASN A 87 18.43 -27.47 2.61
CA ASN A 87 18.57 -28.90 2.94
C ASN A 87 17.95 -29.19 4.31
#